data_AF-A0A1R1YW95-F1
#
_entry.id   AF-A0A1R1YW95-F1
#
_cell.length_a   1.000
_cell.length_b   1.000
_cell.length_c   1.000
_cell.angle_alpha   90.00
_cell.angle_beta   90.00
_cell.angle_gamma   90.00
#
_symmetry.space_group_name_H-M   'P 1'
#
loop_
_entity.id
_entity.type
_entity.pdbx_description
1 polymer ?
#
loop_
_entity_poly.entity_id
_entity_poly.type
_entity_poly.pdbx_seq_one_letter_code
_entity_poly.pdbx_strand_id
1 'polypeptide(L)'
;MSRALKKVFGRRPDDGERWALNGREITGPGEFQRAHDEYATEMKALGLQRGVSGSGRKYRPFAEKAAEMDEQCKRAAAAEADAVKAKVEAEKAEQARAAQWADEFGRLKRDRLELEESQRLLKIEQGKVRTAMLRQEVTRRVLTSKEADLTKRSAHLAASHEKAAAALAEVDRIRAEAQRAWASVLKVRAHADTLMAMVDDLETARLIQARDAVRAQVKCVDDAVEDADLDNQLALLDRIRPRGR
;
A
#
# COMPACT_ATOMS: atom_id res chain seq x y z
N MET A 1 60.15 -99.53 63.88
CA MET A 1 60.43 -100.36 65.07
C MET A 1 60.36 -99.47 66.29
N SER A 2 59.20 -99.45 66.93
CA SER A 2 58.81 -98.47 67.95
C SER A 2 59.11 -99.03 69.33
N ARG A 3 60.00 -98.40 70.09
CA ARG A 3 60.36 -98.79 71.45
C ARG A 3 59.24 -98.32 72.39
N ALA A 4 58.36 -99.23 72.81
CA ALA A 4 57.28 -98.93 73.75
C ALA A 4 57.88 -98.57 75.13
N LEU A 5 57.81 -97.29 75.50
CA LEU A 5 58.17 -96.83 76.85
C LEU A 5 56.93 -96.89 77.75
N LYS A 6 56.92 -97.87 78.67
CA LYS A 6 55.86 -98.06 79.66
C LYS A 6 55.95 -96.95 80.72
N LYS A 7 55.17 -95.88 80.58
CA LYS A 7 55.01 -94.87 81.65
C LYS A 7 53.91 -95.31 82.61
N VAL A 8 54.30 -95.63 83.85
CA VAL A 8 53.37 -95.91 84.95
C VAL A 8 52.97 -94.59 85.58
N PHE A 9 51.72 -94.17 85.37
CA PHE A 9 51.15 -93.00 86.05
C PHE A 9 50.66 -93.43 87.45
N GLY A 10 51.39 -93.04 88.50
CA GLY A 10 51.16 -93.47 89.88
C GLY A 10 49.97 -92.86 90.61
N ARG A 11 48.84 -92.58 89.94
CA ARG A 11 47.68 -91.94 90.61
C ARG A 11 46.34 -92.69 90.59
N ARG A 12 46.21 -93.86 89.94
CA ARG A 12 45.04 -94.77 90.12
C ARG A 12 45.41 -96.22 89.78
N PRO A 13 45.16 -97.20 90.67
CA PRO A 13 45.28 -98.62 90.35
C PRO A 13 43.91 -99.14 89.94
N ASP A 14 43.69 -99.36 88.64
CA ASP A 14 42.62 -100.22 88.14
C ASP A 14 43.01 -100.75 86.76
N ASP A 15 43.06 -102.07 86.67
CA ASP A 15 43.53 -102.88 85.54
C ASP A 15 42.62 -102.76 84.31
N GLY A 16 43.16 -102.21 83.23
CA GLY A 16 42.53 -102.20 81.92
C GLY A 16 43.31 -101.36 80.91
N GLU A 17 43.50 -101.88 79.70
CA GLU A 17 44.15 -101.18 78.59
C GLU A 17 43.27 -99.99 78.17
N ARG A 18 43.67 -98.76 78.55
CA ARG A 18 42.95 -97.54 78.17
C ARG A 18 43.64 -96.86 77.00
N TRP A 19 42.91 -96.73 75.90
CA TRP A 19 43.29 -95.91 74.76
C TRP A 19 43.12 -94.43 75.14
N ALA A 20 44.23 -93.71 75.32
CA ALA A 20 44.21 -92.26 75.44
C ALA A 20 44.34 -91.64 74.05
N LEU A 21 43.30 -90.94 73.57
CA LEU A 21 43.37 -90.16 72.34
C LEU A 21 44.33 -88.98 72.59
N ASN A 22 45.54 -89.08 72.07
CA ASN A 22 46.53 -88.03 72.22
C ASN A 22 46.28 -86.99 71.13
N GLY A 23 45.47 -85.96 71.41
CA GLY A 23 45.18 -84.87 70.46
C GLY A 23 46.37 -83.96 70.09
N ARG A 24 47.61 -84.43 70.25
CA ARG A 24 48.88 -83.74 69.99
C ARG A 24 49.69 -84.37 68.85
N GLU A 25 49.07 -85.07 67.91
CA GLU A 25 49.80 -85.75 66.82
C GLU A 25 50.51 -84.78 65.86
N ILE A 26 50.07 -83.52 65.78
CA ILE A 26 50.74 -82.47 65.00
C ILE A 26 51.38 -81.46 65.96
N THR A 27 52.39 -81.87 66.74
CA THR A 27 53.17 -80.94 67.57
C THR A 27 54.66 -80.99 67.24
N GLY A 28 55.08 -80.02 66.43
CA GLY A 28 56.47 -79.73 66.08
C GLY A 28 56.52 -78.55 65.10
N PRO A 29 57.54 -77.67 65.15
CA PRO A 29 57.69 -76.60 64.17
C PRO A 29 57.82 -77.21 62.76
N GLY A 30 56.87 -76.90 61.87
CA GLY A 30 56.84 -77.39 60.48
C GLY A 30 55.95 -78.62 60.23
N GLU A 31 55.55 -79.37 61.26
CA GLU A 31 54.71 -80.58 61.09
C GLU A 31 53.31 -80.26 60.55
N PHE A 32 52.76 -79.10 60.92
CA PHE A 32 51.50 -78.63 60.37
C PHE A 32 51.61 -78.32 58.87
N GLN A 33 52.74 -77.76 58.44
CA GLN A 33 52.99 -77.44 57.04
C GLN A 33 53.08 -78.73 56.20
N ARG A 34 53.77 -79.73 56.74
CA ARG A 34 53.92 -81.05 56.14
C ARG A 34 52.58 -81.79 56.01
N ALA A 35 51.76 -81.79 57.05
CA ALA A 35 50.42 -82.38 57.01
C ALA A 35 49.52 -81.71 55.95
N HIS A 36 49.59 -80.39 55.80
CA HIS A 36 48.89 -79.66 54.75
C HIS A 36 49.42 -79.98 53.34
N ASP A 37 50.72 -80.21 53.18
CA ASP A 37 51.36 -80.60 51.91
C ASP A 37 50.97 -82.02 51.48
N GLU A 38 51.01 -82.97 52.41
CA GLU A 38 50.60 -84.36 52.19
C GLU A 38 49.11 -84.43 51.84
N TYR A 39 48.25 -83.76 52.61
CA TYR A 39 46.80 -83.67 52.33
C TYR A 39 46.50 -83.03 50.97
N ALA A 40 47.19 -81.96 50.59
CA ALA A 40 46.99 -81.33 49.28
C ALA A 40 47.46 -82.21 48.12
N THR A 41 48.48 -83.03 48.32
CA THR A 41 48.97 -83.99 47.32
C THR A 41 47.94 -85.08 47.05
N GLU A 42 47.30 -85.59 48.11
CA GLU A 42 46.23 -86.58 48.00
C GLU A 42 44.95 -85.99 47.37
N MET A 43 44.58 -84.77 47.76
CA MET A 43 43.39 -84.08 47.26
C MET A 43 43.54 -83.50 45.84
N LYS A 44 44.76 -83.50 45.28
CA LYS A 44 45.03 -83.04 43.92
C LYS A 44 44.28 -83.84 42.86
N ALA A 45 44.05 -85.13 43.11
CA ALA A 45 43.24 -86.00 42.23
C ALA A 45 41.77 -85.54 42.14
N LEU A 46 41.28 -84.82 43.15
CA LEU A 46 39.93 -84.22 43.18
C LEU A 46 39.91 -82.77 42.64
N GLY A 47 41.02 -82.29 42.06
CA GLY A 47 41.14 -80.93 41.53
C GLY A 47 41.36 -79.84 42.58
N LEU A 48 41.52 -80.19 43.86
CA LEU A 48 41.80 -79.25 44.93
C LEU A 48 43.29 -78.93 45.00
N GLN A 49 43.62 -77.66 45.21
CA GLN A 49 44.99 -77.17 45.28
C GLN A 49 45.32 -76.67 46.68
N ARG A 50 46.60 -76.76 47.03
CA ARG A 50 47.12 -76.21 48.28
C ARG A 50 46.90 -74.70 48.34
N GLY A 51 46.54 -74.19 49.52
CA GLY A 51 46.56 -72.76 49.80
C GLY A 51 47.97 -72.16 49.70
N VAL A 52 48.05 -70.83 49.66
CA VAL A 52 49.31 -70.09 49.52
C VAL A 52 50.25 -70.40 50.70
N SER A 53 51.43 -70.95 50.39
CA SER A 53 52.48 -71.25 51.38
C SER A 53 52.96 -69.98 52.06
N GLY A 54 53.13 -69.98 53.39
CA GLY A 54 53.55 -68.79 54.15
C GLY A 54 52.51 -67.67 54.18
N SER A 55 51.24 -67.96 53.89
CA SER A 55 50.16 -66.99 53.96
C SER A 55 50.08 -66.36 55.36
N GLY A 56 50.39 -65.07 55.48
CA GLY A 56 50.19 -64.28 56.70
C GLY A 56 48.72 -64.01 57.05
N ARG A 57 47.78 -64.60 56.31
CA ARG A 57 46.34 -64.48 56.56
C ARG A 57 46.01 -65.26 57.84
N LYS A 58 45.58 -64.54 58.87
CA LYS A 58 45.07 -65.14 60.10
C LYS A 58 43.71 -65.79 59.81
N TYR A 59 43.48 -66.95 60.41
CA TYR A 59 42.15 -67.57 60.42
C TYR A 59 41.15 -66.58 61.03
N ARG A 60 40.05 -66.32 60.32
CA ARG A 60 38.92 -65.56 60.84
C ARG A 60 37.75 -66.53 61.06
N PRO A 61 36.99 -66.38 62.16
CA PRO A 61 35.76 -67.13 62.35
C PRO A 61 34.83 -66.99 61.15
N PHE A 62 34.18 -68.09 60.75
CA PHE A 62 33.29 -68.12 59.59
C PHE A 62 32.19 -67.05 59.65
N ALA A 63 31.66 -66.78 60.85
CA ALA A 63 30.62 -65.78 61.08
C ALA A 63 31.04 -64.35 60.66
N GLU A 64 32.29 -63.95 60.91
CA GLU A 64 32.80 -62.62 60.53
C GLU A 64 32.91 -62.50 59.02
N LYS A 65 33.44 -63.53 58.35
CA LYS A 65 33.58 -63.54 56.90
C LYS A 65 32.24 -63.62 56.18
N ALA A 66 31.28 -64.37 56.73
CA ALA A 66 29.91 -64.40 56.22
C ALA A 66 29.23 -63.03 56.32
N ALA A 67 29.39 -62.33 57.45
CA ALA A 67 28.87 -60.97 57.64
C ALA A 67 29.51 -59.96 56.66
N GLU A 68 30.82 -60.02 56.44
CA GLU A 68 31.50 -59.18 55.44
C GLU A 68 30.97 -59.43 54.01
N MET A 69 30.75 -60.70 53.64
CA MET A 69 30.17 -61.05 52.34
C MET A 69 28.72 -60.59 52.21
N ASP A 70 27.92 -60.70 53.27
CA ASP A 70 26.54 -60.21 53.29
C ASP A 70 26.49 -58.68 53.16
N GLU A 71 27.39 -57.96 53.82
CA GLU A 71 27.52 -56.50 53.65
C GLU A 71 27.94 -56.12 52.22
N GLN A 72 28.88 -56.87 51.63
CA GLN A 72 29.30 -56.65 50.24
C GLN A 72 28.14 -56.91 49.27
N CYS A 73 27.39 -58.00 49.45
CA CYS A 73 26.20 -58.30 48.67
C CYS A 73 25.14 -57.20 48.82
N LYS A 74 24.91 -56.69 50.03
CA LYS A 74 23.97 -55.57 50.27
C LYS A 74 24.42 -54.28 49.59
N ARG A 75 25.72 -53.95 49.63
CA ARG A 75 26.28 -52.77 48.96
C ARG A 75 26.20 -52.90 47.43
N ALA A 76 26.50 -54.09 46.89
CA ALA A 76 26.36 -54.37 45.46
C ALA A 76 24.89 -54.25 45.02
N ALA A 77 23.95 -54.85 45.76
CA ALA A 77 22.52 -54.73 45.47
C ALA A 77 22.00 -53.29 45.56
N ALA A 78 22.49 -52.49 46.52
CA ALA A 78 22.16 -51.07 46.62
C ALA A 78 22.72 -50.27 45.42
N ALA A 79 23.97 -50.51 45.02
CA ALA A 79 24.57 -49.87 43.86
C ALA A 79 23.87 -50.24 42.54
N GLU A 80 23.43 -51.49 42.38
CA GLU A 80 22.63 -51.92 41.24
C GLU A 80 21.25 -51.24 41.22
N ALA A 81 20.59 -51.15 42.38
CA ALA A 81 19.30 -50.46 42.49
C ALA A 81 19.42 -48.96 42.15
N ASP A 82 20.50 -48.31 42.59
CA ASP A 82 20.76 -46.89 42.28
C ASP A 82 21.14 -46.70 40.80
N ALA A 83 21.88 -47.63 40.20
CA ALA A 83 22.17 -47.60 38.77
C ALA A 83 20.91 -47.78 37.91
N VAL A 84 19.98 -48.65 38.32
CA VAL A 84 18.69 -48.82 37.64
C VAL A 84 17.84 -47.55 37.76
N LYS A 85 17.76 -46.94 38.95
CA LYS A 85 17.07 -45.66 39.14
C LYS A 85 17.68 -44.56 38.28
N ALA A 86 19.01 -44.46 38.22
CA ALA A 86 19.70 -43.46 37.40
C ALA A 86 19.42 -43.64 35.90
N LYS A 87 19.35 -44.89 35.41
CA LYS A 87 18.97 -45.17 34.00
C LYS A 87 17.53 -44.74 33.71
N VAL A 88 16.59 -45.08 34.60
CA VAL A 88 15.18 -44.71 34.44
C VAL A 88 15.01 -43.18 34.44
N GLU A 89 15.69 -42.47 35.33
CA GLU A 89 15.63 -41.00 35.35
C GLU A 89 16.32 -40.37 34.13
N ALA A 90 17.40 -40.96 33.62
CA ALA A 90 18.03 -40.53 32.37
C ALA A 90 17.10 -40.72 31.16
N GLU A 91 16.44 -41.87 31.05
CA GLU A 91 15.45 -42.13 29.99
C GLU A 91 14.27 -41.16 30.05
N LYS A 92 13.75 -40.88 31.25
CA LYS A 92 12.71 -39.86 31.44
C LYS A 92 13.20 -38.46 31.05
N ALA A 93 14.44 -38.11 31.39
CA ALA A 93 15.02 -36.82 31.02
C ALA A 93 15.22 -36.68 29.51
N GLU A 94 15.63 -37.76 28.82
CA GLU A 94 15.72 -37.79 27.36
C GLU A 94 14.35 -37.69 26.69
N GLN A 95 13.35 -38.40 27.20
CA GLN A 95 11.97 -38.28 26.72
C GLN A 95 11.42 -36.86 26.91
N ALA A 96 11.68 -36.24 28.06
CA ALA A 96 11.27 -34.85 28.32
C ALA A 96 11.95 -33.86 27.36
N ARG A 97 13.25 -34.05 27.07
CA ARG A 97 13.95 -33.25 26.05
C ARG A 97 13.36 -33.48 24.66
N ALA A 98 13.13 -34.73 24.26
CA ALA A 98 12.52 -35.04 22.97
C ALA A 98 11.13 -34.40 22.82
N ALA A 99 10.32 -34.39 23.89
CA ALA A 99 9.03 -33.72 23.90
C ALA A 99 9.16 -32.19 23.74
N GLN A 100 10.10 -31.56 24.46
CA GLN A 100 10.38 -30.12 24.31
C GLN A 100 10.78 -29.75 22.88
N TRP A 101 11.67 -30.55 22.27
CA TRP A 101 12.09 -30.35 20.89
C TRP A 101 10.94 -30.54 19.89
N ALA A 102 10.05 -31.51 20.13
CA ALA A 102 8.87 -31.71 19.30
C ALA A 102 7.91 -30.50 19.40
N ASP A 103 7.72 -29.95 20.59
CA ASP A 103 6.90 -28.75 20.82
C ASP A 103 7.50 -27.51 20.15
N GLU A 104 8.81 -27.29 20.28
CA GLU A 104 9.54 -26.20 19.63
C GLU A 104 9.46 -26.30 18.11
N PHE A 105 9.69 -27.50 17.56
CA PHE A 105 9.56 -27.74 16.13
C PHE A 105 8.13 -27.49 15.64
N GLY A 106 7.13 -27.90 16.43
CA GLY A 106 5.72 -27.62 16.16
C GLY A 106 5.37 -26.14 16.20
N ARG A 107 6.00 -25.35 17.08
CA ARG A 107 5.88 -23.88 17.11
C ARG A 107 6.51 -23.25 15.89
N LEU A 108 7.78 -23.55 15.60
CA LEU A 108 8.50 -23.02 14.45
C LEU A 108 7.81 -23.33 13.12
N LYS A 109 7.19 -24.50 13.00
CA LYS A 109 6.41 -24.87 11.81
C LYS A 109 5.16 -24.00 11.65
N ARG A 110 4.47 -23.66 12.73
CA ARG A 110 3.31 -22.75 12.71
C ARG A 110 3.74 -21.33 12.36
N ASP A 111 4.77 -20.81 13.04
CA ASP A 111 5.30 -19.47 12.78
C ASP A 111 5.75 -19.32 11.32
N ARG A 112 6.38 -20.35 10.75
CA ARG A 112 6.77 -20.37 9.34
C ARG A 112 5.56 -20.29 8.42
N LEU A 113 4.49 -21.04 8.69
CA LEU A 113 3.27 -21.00 7.87
C LEU A 113 2.60 -19.63 7.94
N GLU A 114 2.50 -19.04 9.14
CA GLU A 114 1.96 -17.68 9.33
C GLU A 114 2.81 -16.61 8.59
N LEU A 115 4.13 -16.78 8.60
CA LEU A 115 5.04 -15.89 7.87
C LEU A 115 4.89 -16.05 6.35
N GLU A 116 4.71 -17.27 5.85
CA GLU A 116 4.42 -17.52 4.44
C GLU A 116 3.05 -16.94 4.01
N GLU A 117 2.02 -17.04 4.86
CA GLU A 117 0.70 -16.45 4.62
C GLU A 117 0.73 -14.93 4.62
N SER A 118 1.38 -14.32 5.62
CA SER A 118 1.54 -12.86 5.68
C SER A 118 2.35 -12.32 4.50
N GLN A 119 3.38 -13.02 4.04
CA GLN A 119 4.10 -12.66 2.81
C GLN A 119 3.23 -12.75 1.57
N ARG A 120 2.34 -13.75 1.46
CA ARG A 120 1.39 -13.86 0.34
C ARG A 120 0.41 -12.70 0.35
N LEU A 121 -0.16 -12.37 1.51
CA LEU A 121 -1.07 -11.23 1.67
C LEU A 121 -0.38 -9.91 1.34
N LEU A 122 0.86 -9.72 1.80
CA LEU A 122 1.64 -8.53 1.50
C LEU A 122 1.88 -8.36 -0.01
N LYS A 123 2.20 -9.44 -0.73
CA LYS A 123 2.35 -9.39 -2.20
C LYS A 123 1.05 -9.02 -2.91
N ILE A 124 -0.09 -9.53 -2.43
CA ILE A 124 -1.41 -9.18 -2.97
C ILE A 124 -1.70 -7.69 -2.74
N GLU A 125 -1.48 -7.19 -1.53
CA GLU A 125 -1.68 -5.76 -1.20
C GLU A 125 -0.74 -4.85 -1.99
N GLN A 126 0.54 -5.21 -2.13
CA GLN A 126 1.48 -4.49 -2.99
C GLN A 126 1.00 -4.46 -4.45
N GLY A 127 0.44 -5.57 -4.95
CA GLY A 127 -0.20 -5.63 -6.27
C GLY A 127 -1.38 -4.67 -6.39
N LYS A 128 -2.28 -4.65 -5.40
CA LYS A 128 -3.44 -3.73 -5.35
C LYS A 128 -2.98 -2.27 -5.33
N VAL A 129 -2.01 -1.91 -4.49
CA VAL A 129 -1.45 -0.55 -4.42
C VAL A 129 -0.82 -0.14 -5.74
N ARG A 130 -0.03 -1.02 -6.36
CA ARG A 130 0.58 -0.74 -7.67
C ARG A 130 -0.46 -0.51 -8.76
N THR A 131 -1.52 -1.33 -8.81
CA THR A 131 -2.60 -1.13 -9.81
C THR A 131 -3.39 0.14 -9.54
N ALA A 132 -3.66 0.49 -8.28
CA ALA A 132 -4.32 1.75 -7.91
C ALA A 132 -3.48 2.97 -8.30
N MET A 133 -2.17 2.94 -8.07
CA MET A 133 -1.22 3.98 -8.47
C MET A 133 -1.21 4.17 -9.99
N LEU A 134 -1.15 3.09 -10.78
CA LEU A 134 -1.21 3.17 -12.23
C LEU A 134 -2.54 3.76 -12.73
N ARG A 135 -3.69 3.39 -12.11
CA ARG A 135 -4.99 3.99 -12.43
C ARG A 135 -5.03 5.49 -12.13
N GLN A 136 -4.42 5.91 -11.02
CA GLN A 136 -4.31 7.31 -10.65
C GLN A 136 -3.44 8.09 -11.63
N GLU A 137 -2.30 7.54 -12.05
CA GLU A 137 -1.43 8.14 -13.06
C GLU A 137 -2.13 8.30 -14.41
N VAL A 138 -2.85 7.27 -14.86
CA VAL A 138 -3.64 7.33 -16.10
C VAL A 138 -4.70 8.43 -15.99
N THR A 139 -5.45 8.47 -14.90
CA THR A 139 -6.45 9.52 -14.65
C THR A 139 -5.83 10.91 -14.67
N ARG A 140 -4.66 11.09 -14.05
CA ARG A 140 -3.92 12.36 -14.04
C ARG A 140 -3.49 12.78 -15.45
N ARG A 141 -3.00 11.85 -16.27
CA ARG A 141 -2.65 12.13 -17.69
C ARG A 141 -3.87 12.52 -18.52
N VAL A 142 -5.01 11.86 -18.29
CA VAL A 142 -6.26 12.20 -18.99
C VAL A 142 -6.74 13.60 -18.58
N LEU A 143 -6.72 13.92 -17.29
CA LEU A 143 -7.13 15.24 -16.79
C LEU A 143 -6.23 16.35 -17.34
N THR A 144 -4.90 16.18 -17.28
CA THR A 144 -3.96 17.16 -17.83
C THR A 144 -4.13 17.38 -19.34
N SER A 145 -4.40 16.31 -20.11
CA SER A 145 -4.75 16.45 -21.53
C SER A 145 -6.05 17.24 -21.73
N LYS A 146 -7.09 16.96 -20.93
CA LYS A 146 -8.37 17.68 -21.00
C LYS A 146 -8.21 19.16 -20.63
N GLU A 147 -7.40 19.48 -19.63
CA GLU A 147 -7.09 20.87 -19.24
C GLU A 147 -6.36 21.60 -20.37
N ALA A 148 -5.39 20.95 -21.03
CA ALA A 148 -4.71 21.50 -22.20
C ALA A 148 -5.69 21.75 -23.38
N ASP A 149 -6.66 20.87 -23.59
CA ASP A 149 -7.68 21.06 -24.62
C ASP A 149 -8.68 22.16 -24.27
N LEU A 150 -9.09 22.26 -23.00
CA LEU A 150 -9.96 23.32 -22.52
C LEU A 150 -9.31 24.69 -22.62
N THR A 151 -8.03 24.81 -22.29
CA THR A 151 -7.27 26.07 -22.43
C THR A 151 -7.11 26.48 -23.90
N LYS A 152 -6.90 25.53 -24.82
CA LYS A 152 -6.92 25.82 -26.27
C LYS A 152 -8.30 26.30 -26.74
N ARG A 153 -9.36 25.63 -26.30
CA ARG A 153 -10.75 26.00 -26.66
C ARG A 153 -11.13 27.36 -26.09
N SER A 154 -10.74 27.67 -24.85
CA SER A 154 -11.01 28.97 -24.24
C SER A 154 -10.26 30.09 -24.95
N ALA A 155 -8.99 29.87 -25.33
CA ALA A 155 -8.23 30.82 -26.13
C ALA A 155 -8.87 31.05 -27.52
N HIS A 156 -9.34 29.98 -28.17
CA HIS A 156 -10.05 30.11 -29.45
C HIS A 156 -11.37 30.89 -29.33
N LEU A 157 -12.15 30.62 -28.28
CA LEU A 157 -13.39 31.36 -28.00
C LEU A 157 -13.09 32.84 -27.72
N ALA A 158 -12.07 33.16 -26.91
CA ALA A 158 -11.66 34.53 -26.64
C ALA A 158 -11.30 35.27 -27.94
N ALA A 159 -10.49 34.67 -28.80
CA ALA A 159 -10.13 35.24 -30.10
C ALA A 159 -11.36 35.41 -31.01
N SER A 160 -12.31 34.48 -30.97
CA SER A 160 -13.57 34.61 -31.72
C SER A 160 -14.45 35.75 -31.18
N HIS A 161 -14.50 35.93 -29.86
CA HIS A 161 -15.22 37.03 -29.22
C HIS A 161 -14.60 38.38 -29.56
N GLU A 162 -13.27 38.50 -29.56
CA GLU A 162 -12.58 39.72 -29.98
C GLU A 162 -12.88 40.07 -31.45
N LYS A 163 -12.86 39.08 -32.34
CA LYS A 163 -13.23 39.28 -33.75
C LYS A 163 -14.68 39.73 -33.91
N ALA A 164 -15.61 39.12 -33.17
CA ALA A 164 -17.02 39.50 -33.19
C ALA A 164 -17.23 40.93 -32.65
N ALA A 165 -16.54 41.28 -31.56
CA ALA A 165 -16.57 42.63 -31.00
C ALA A 165 -16.02 43.68 -31.97
N ALA A 166 -14.92 43.37 -32.67
CA ALA A 166 -14.37 44.24 -33.71
C ALA A 166 -15.34 44.41 -34.89
N ALA A 167 -15.99 43.33 -35.33
CA ALA A 167 -16.99 43.38 -36.39
C ALA A 167 -18.22 44.22 -36.00
N LEU A 168 -18.70 44.11 -34.75
CA LEU A 168 -19.78 44.94 -34.23
C LEU A 168 -19.39 46.42 -34.20
N ALA A 169 -18.19 46.73 -33.71
CA ALA A 169 -17.68 48.10 -33.69
C ALA A 169 -17.58 48.70 -35.10
N GLU A 170 -17.23 47.89 -36.11
CA GLU A 170 -17.19 48.33 -37.49
C GLU A 170 -18.59 48.56 -38.08
N VAL A 171 -19.54 47.68 -37.79
CA VAL A 171 -20.95 47.89 -38.17
C VAL A 171 -21.50 49.17 -37.55
N ASP A 172 -21.18 49.45 -36.29
CA ASP A 172 -21.59 50.69 -35.62
C ASP A 172 -20.98 51.94 -36.26
N ARG A 173 -19.72 51.88 -36.70
CA ARG A 173 -19.08 52.96 -37.47
C ARG A 173 -19.79 53.19 -38.80
N ILE A 174 -19.99 52.13 -39.59
CA ILE A 174 -20.68 52.21 -40.88
C ILE A 174 -22.09 52.77 -40.70
N ARG A 175 -22.80 52.34 -39.65
CA ARG A 175 -24.13 52.86 -39.32
C ARG A 175 -24.10 54.36 -39.02
N ALA A 176 -23.13 54.82 -38.21
CA ALA A 176 -22.99 56.23 -37.90
C ALA A 176 -22.66 57.07 -39.14
N GLU A 177 -21.81 56.56 -40.03
CA GLU A 177 -21.50 57.21 -41.31
C GLU A 177 -22.71 57.28 -42.23
N ALA A 178 -23.45 56.18 -42.39
CA ALA A 178 -24.68 56.14 -43.17
C ALA A 178 -25.73 57.12 -42.62
N GLN A 179 -25.87 57.23 -41.29
CA GLN A 179 -26.76 58.20 -40.65
C GLN A 179 -26.34 59.65 -40.94
N ARG A 180 -25.03 59.97 -40.89
CA ARG A 180 -24.52 61.30 -41.26
C ARG A 180 -24.75 61.62 -42.74
N ALA A 181 -24.47 60.66 -43.62
CA ALA A 181 -24.69 60.81 -45.05
C ALA A 181 -26.19 61.03 -45.35
N TRP A 182 -27.07 60.25 -44.74
CA TRP A 182 -28.52 60.41 -44.85
C TRP A 182 -28.99 61.79 -44.37
N ALA A 183 -28.49 62.26 -43.22
CA ALA A 183 -28.79 63.60 -42.71
C ALA A 183 -28.32 64.70 -43.68
N SER A 184 -27.17 64.52 -44.34
CA SER A 184 -26.68 65.44 -45.37
C SER A 184 -27.59 65.46 -46.60
N VAL A 185 -28.02 64.28 -47.08
CA VAL A 185 -28.94 64.17 -48.21
C VAL A 185 -30.28 64.85 -47.90
N LEU A 186 -30.81 64.67 -46.69
CA LEU A 186 -32.04 65.34 -46.25
C LEU A 186 -31.89 66.88 -46.25
N LYS A 187 -30.72 67.42 -45.87
CA LYS A 187 -30.46 68.87 -45.96
C LYS A 187 -30.43 69.36 -47.40
N VAL A 188 -29.73 68.66 -48.29
CA VAL A 188 -29.69 68.99 -49.73
C VAL A 188 -31.09 68.97 -50.31
N ARG A 189 -31.89 67.95 -49.97
CA ARG A 189 -33.29 67.86 -50.39
C ARG A 189 -34.11 69.05 -49.89
N ALA A 190 -34.01 69.42 -48.61
CA ALA A 190 -34.72 70.57 -48.07
C ALA A 190 -34.33 71.89 -48.78
N HIS A 191 -33.05 72.07 -49.11
CA HIS A 191 -32.60 73.20 -49.92
C HIS A 191 -33.17 73.17 -51.35
N ALA A 192 -33.21 72.01 -51.99
CA ALA A 192 -33.81 71.85 -53.30
C ALA A 192 -35.31 72.17 -53.28
N ASP A 193 -36.05 71.69 -52.28
CA ASP A 193 -37.47 71.98 -52.09
C ASP A 193 -37.69 73.50 -51.89
N THR A 194 -36.79 74.18 -51.16
CA THR A 194 -36.84 75.64 -50.98
C THR A 194 -36.59 76.38 -52.31
N LEU A 195 -35.61 75.94 -53.10
CA LEU A 195 -35.33 76.53 -54.41
C LEU A 195 -36.48 76.33 -55.38
N MET A 196 -37.11 75.15 -55.38
CA MET A 196 -38.30 74.88 -56.19
C MET A 196 -39.44 75.82 -55.82
N ALA A 197 -39.71 76.01 -54.52
CA ALA A 197 -40.72 76.97 -54.07
C ALA A 197 -40.41 78.41 -54.54
N MET A 198 -39.14 78.83 -54.49
CA MET A 198 -38.74 80.15 -55.01
C MET A 198 -38.91 80.28 -56.53
N VAL A 199 -38.66 79.22 -57.29
CA VAL A 199 -38.88 79.19 -58.75
C VAL A 199 -40.38 79.30 -59.05
N ASP A 200 -41.21 78.52 -58.35
CA ASP A 200 -42.67 78.58 -58.47
C ASP A 200 -43.21 79.99 -58.14
N ASP A 201 -42.69 80.63 -57.09
CA ASP A 201 -43.04 82.01 -56.72
C ASP A 201 -42.64 83.01 -57.81
N LEU A 202 -41.43 82.87 -58.39
CA LEU A 202 -40.96 83.73 -59.49
C LEU A 202 -41.77 83.54 -60.76
N GLU A 203 -42.12 82.30 -61.11
CA GLU A 203 -43.00 82.00 -62.24
C GLU A 203 -44.39 82.59 -62.02
N THR A 204 -44.95 82.42 -60.83
CA THR A 204 -46.24 83.01 -60.44
C THR A 204 -46.19 84.54 -60.54
N ALA A 205 -45.12 85.18 -60.05
CA ALA A 205 -44.94 86.62 -60.16
C ALA A 205 -44.80 87.09 -61.62
N ARG A 206 -44.07 86.36 -62.47
CA ARG A 206 -43.97 86.64 -63.91
C ARG A 206 -45.31 86.51 -64.61
N LEU A 207 -46.10 85.49 -64.30
CA LEU A 207 -47.45 85.31 -64.86
C LEU A 207 -48.39 86.45 -64.42
N ILE A 208 -48.31 86.89 -63.17
CA ILE A 208 -49.05 88.07 -62.68
C ILE A 208 -48.63 89.33 -63.44
N GLN A 209 -47.33 89.59 -63.57
CA GLN A 209 -46.81 90.75 -64.34
C GLN A 209 -47.26 90.72 -65.79
N ALA A 210 -47.17 89.56 -66.46
CA ALA A 210 -47.63 89.39 -67.83
C ALA A 210 -49.15 89.65 -67.96
N ARG A 211 -49.96 89.12 -67.03
CA ARG A 211 -51.40 89.37 -66.97
C ARG A 211 -51.71 90.85 -66.77
N ASP A 212 -51.00 91.51 -65.85
CA ASP A 212 -51.23 92.92 -65.54
C ASP A 212 -50.76 93.83 -66.69
N ALA A 213 -49.69 93.47 -67.40
CA ALA A 213 -49.26 94.14 -68.63
C ALA A 213 -50.28 93.98 -69.76
N VAL A 214 -50.85 92.79 -69.95
CA VAL A 214 -51.95 92.57 -70.90
C VAL A 214 -53.18 93.40 -70.51
N ARG A 215 -53.55 93.44 -69.22
CA ARG A 215 -54.65 94.31 -68.75
C ARG A 215 -54.39 95.78 -69.01
N ALA A 216 -53.16 96.25 -68.81
CA ALA A 216 -52.79 97.63 -69.12
C ALA A 216 -52.88 97.91 -70.63
N GLN A 217 -52.44 96.99 -71.49
CA GLN A 217 -52.60 97.11 -72.94
C GLN A 217 -54.06 97.13 -73.37
N VAL A 218 -54.89 96.22 -72.82
CA VAL A 218 -56.34 96.21 -73.08
C VAL A 218 -56.95 97.53 -72.64
N LYS A 219 -56.60 98.04 -71.46
CA LYS A 219 -57.09 99.35 -71.01
C LYS A 219 -56.65 100.49 -71.92
N CYS A 220 -55.40 100.52 -72.39
CA CYS A 220 -54.95 101.52 -73.36
C CYS A 220 -55.69 101.42 -74.71
N VAL A 221 -56.06 100.20 -75.13
CA VAL A 221 -56.87 99.98 -76.34
C VAL A 221 -58.31 100.44 -76.11
N ASP A 222 -58.90 100.13 -74.95
CA ASP A 222 -60.24 100.59 -74.57
C ASP A 222 -60.26 102.12 -74.50
N ASP A 223 -59.30 102.76 -73.81
CA ASP A 223 -59.15 104.22 -73.75
C ASP A 223 -58.98 104.82 -75.17
N ALA A 224 -58.19 104.18 -76.05
CA ALA A 224 -58.00 104.63 -77.44
C ALA A 224 -59.25 104.43 -78.33
N VAL A 225 -60.06 103.39 -78.05
CA VAL A 225 -61.34 103.16 -78.72
C VAL A 225 -62.37 104.18 -78.23
N GLU A 226 -62.40 104.50 -76.94
CA GLU A 226 -63.22 105.58 -76.38
C GLU A 226 -62.83 106.93 -76.98
N ASP A 227 -61.53 107.24 -77.08
CA ASP A 227 -61.03 108.46 -77.74
C ASP A 227 -61.40 108.49 -79.23
N ALA A 228 -61.28 107.37 -79.96
CA ALA A 228 -61.67 107.28 -81.36
C ALA A 228 -63.20 107.38 -81.56
N ASP A 229 -63.99 106.88 -80.61
CA ASP A 229 -65.45 107.02 -80.63
C ASP A 229 -65.86 108.46 -80.27
N LEU A 230 -65.16 109.12 -79.36
CA LEU A 230 -65.27 110.56 -79.08
C LEU A 230 -64.92 111.41 -80.31
N ASP A 231 -63.84 111.09 -81.02
CA ASP A 231 -63.45 111.75 -82.26
C ASP A 231 -64.48 111.52 -83.37
N ASN A 232 -65.05 110.31 -83.47
CA ASN A 232 -66.16 110.03 -84.39
C ASN A 232 -67.44 110.79 -84.02
N GLN A 233 -67.76 110.90 -82.73
CA GLN A 233 -68.90 111.68 -82.23
C GLN A 233 -68.70 113.18 -82.47
N LEU A 234 -67.49 113.70 -82.32
CA LEU A 234 -67.11 115.08 -82.66
C LEU A 234 -67.20 115.33 -84.18
N ALA A 235 -66.73 114.38 -85.01
CA ALA A 235 -66.87 114.46 -86.47
C ALA A 235 -68.33 114.39 -86.93
N LEU A 236 -69.18 113.64 -86.23
CA LEU A 236 -70.64 113.62 -86.43
C LEU A 236 -71.29 114.95 -86.04
N LEU A 237 -70.86 115.57 -84.94
CA LEU A 237 -71.33 116.91 -84.53
C LEU A 237 -70.92 118.01 -85.50
N ASP A 238 -69.71 117.95 -86.06
CA ASP A 238 -69.28 118.87 -87.13
C ASP A 238 -70.04 118.65 -88.45
N ARG A 239 -70.55 117.44 -88.70
CA ARG A 239 -71.47 117.13 -89.83
C ARG A 239 -72.90 117.64 -89.62
N ILE A 240 -73.36 117.73 -88.37
CA ILE A 240 -74.70 118.23 -88.02
C ILE A 240 -74.72 119.76 -87.92
N ARG A 241 -73.56 120.41 -87.90
CA ARG A 241 -73.45 121.88 -87.89
C ARG A 241 -74.04 122.47 -89.18
N PRO A 242 -75.17 123.18 -89.12
CA PRO A 242 -75.70 123.85 -90.30
C PRO A 242 -74.75 125.00 -90.68
N ARG A 243 -74.11 124.85 -91.84
CA ARG A 243 -73.47 125.98 -92.53
C ARG A 243 -74.56 126.97 -92.88
N GLY A 244 -74.61 128.09 -92.16
CA GLY A 244 -75.44 129.21 -92.51
C GLY A 244 -75.09 129.71 -93.91
N ARG A 245 -76.03 129.55 -94.83
CA ARG A 245 -76.63 130.57 -95.69
C ARG A 245 -78.01 130.12 -96.12
#